data_AF-A0A0F9CRF9-F1
#
_entry.id   AF-A0A0F9CRF9-F1
#
_cell.length_a   1.000
_cell.length_b   1.000
_cell.length_c   1.000
_cell.angle_alpha   90.00
_cell.angle_beta   90.00
_cell.angle_gamma   90.00
#
_symmetry.space_group_name_H-M   'P 1'
#
loop_
_entity.id
_entity.type
_entity.pdbx_description
1 polymer ?
#
loop_
_entity_poly.entity_id
_entity_poly.type
_entity_poly.pdbx_seq_one_letter_code
_entity_poly.pdbx_strand_id
1 'polypeptide(L)'
;MPKIAYINVKFRAGSLAIIAKANSIIEEYAAQGFTLTLRQIYYQFVARDLIANKQTEYKRLGSIINDGRLAGLIDWQSIEDRTRNLEHNPHWDGPEEILRSVHRSYGIDLWSTQPVRPEVWIEKEALVGVIEPVCQDLDVA
;
A
#
# COMPACT_ATOMS: atom_id res chain seq x y z
N MET A 1 -3.57 15.61 4.72
CA MET A 1 -2.17 15.81 4.29
C MET A 1 -1.38 16.63 5.30
N PRO A 2 -0.90 16.04 6.40
CA PRO A 2 0.06 16.70 7.27
C PRO A 2 1.49 16.47 6.76
N LYS A 3 2.08 17.42 6.01
CA LYS A 3 3.53 17.53 5.83
C LYS A 3 4.16 18.11 7.10
N ILE A 4 4.21 17.30 8.16
CA ILE A 4 4.77 17.70 9.44
C ILE A 4 6.26 17.36 9.46
N ALA A 5 7.07 18.38 9.70
CA ALA A 5 8.50 18.23 9.94
C ALA A 5 8.76 17.98 11.43
N TYR A 6 9.35 16.85 11.75
CA TYR A 6 9.78 16.45 13.09
C TYR A 6 11.29 16.64 13.30
N ILE A 7 12.08 16.56 12.22
CA ILE A 7 13.53 16.74 12.27
C ILE A 7 13.99 17.64 11.12
N ASN A 8 15.16 18.25 11.27
CA ASN A 8 15.84 18.96 10.19
C ASN A 8 16.95 18.07 9.61
N VAL A 9 16.78 17.61 8.37
CA VAL A 9 17.78 16.81 7.65
C VAL A 9 18.39 17.63 6.51
N LYS A 10 19.73 17.67 6.44
CA LYS A 10 20.43 18.23 5.28
C LYS A 10 20.53 17.18 4.17
N PHE A 11 19.67 17.28 3.17
CA PHE A 11 19.70 16.39 2.02
C PHE A 11 20.76 16.80 0.99
N ARG A 12 21.39 15.81 0.37
CA ARG A 12 22.19 16.02 -0.86
C ARG A 12 21.25 16.20 -2.05
N ALA A 13 21.72 16.85 -3.12
CA ALA A 13 20.94 17.07 -4.34
C ALA A 13 20.33 15.77 -4.91
N GLY A 14 21.09 14.67 -4.91
CA GLY A 14 20.59 13.36 -5.36
C GLY A 14 19.43 12.82 -4.50
N SER A 15 19.46 13.03 -3.17
CA SER A 15 18.36 12.61 -2.29
C SER A 15 17.11 13.46 -2.51
N LEU A 16 17.27 14.77 -2.75
CA LEU A 16 16.14 15.65 -3.10
C LEU A 16 15.49 15.24 -4.42
N ALA A 17 16.29 14.86 -5.43
CA ALA A 17 15.77 14.36 -6.69
C ALA A 17 14.96 13.06 -6.51
N ILE A 18 15.45 12.14 -5.66
CA ILE A 18 14.73 10.91 -5.31
C ILE A 18 13.40 11.24 -4.60
N ILE A 19 13.41 12.14 -3.62
CA ILE A 19 12.19 12.55 -2.90
C ILE A 19 11.17 13.18 -3.85
N ALA A 20 11.61 14.10 -4.72
CA ALA A 20 10.75 14.73 -5.72
C ALA A 20 10.12 13.70 -6.67
N LYS A 21 10.92 12.71 -7.11
CA LYS A 21 10.43 11.64 -7.97
C LYS A 21 9.45 10.72 -7.24
N ALA A 22 9.70 10.42 -5.98
CA ALA A 22 8.79 9.64 -5.16
C ALA A 22 7.44 10.35 -4.98
N ASN A 23 7.43 11.65 -4.67
CA ASN A 23 6.20 12.43 -4.58
C ASN A 23 5.41 12.41 -5.90
N SER A 24 6.09 12.56 -7.04
CA SER A 24 5.43 12.48 -8.36
C SER A 24 4.78 11.11 -8.62
N ILE A 25 5.43 10.01 -8.23
CA ILE A 25 4.86 8.66 -8.35
C ILE A 25 3.68 8.50 -7.40
N ILE A 26 3.81 8.97 -6.17
CA ILE A 26 2.74 8.90 -5.17
C ILE A 26 1.51 9.67 -5.66
N GLU A 27 1.69 10.89 -6.19
CA GLU A 27 0.61 11.71 -6.73
C GLU A 27 -0.08 11.04 -7.93
N GLU A 28 0.69 10.42 -8.83
CA GLU A 28 0.18 9.66 -9.99
C GLU A 28 -0.77 8.52 -9.58
N TYR A 29 -0.39 7.76 -8.55
CA TYR A 29 -1.18 6.64 -8.04
C TYR A 29 -2.33 7.10 -7.14
N ALA A 30 -2.13 8.14 -6.35
CA ALA A 30 -3.19 8.74 -5.54
C ALA A 30 -4.33 9.30 -6.43
N ALA A 31 -4.00 9.88 -7.58
CA ALA A 31 -5.00 10.33 -8.57
C ALA A 31 -5.85 9.18 -9.14
N GLN A 32 -5.35 7.94 -9.08
CA GLN A 32 -6.07 6.73 -9.47
C GLN A 32 -6.78 6.05 -8.27
N GLY A 33 -6.73 6.65 -7.07
CA GLY A 33 -7.32 6.10 -5.86
C GLY A 33 -6.46 5.09 -5.12
N PHE A 34 -5.17 4.95 -5.46
CA PHE A 34 -4.27 4.01 -4.82
C PHE A 34 -3.31 4.69 -3.83
N THR A 35 -3.18 4.11 -2.64
CA THR A 35 -2.08 4.42 -1.71
C THR A 35 -0.99 3.36 -1.86
N LEU A 36 0.27 3.80 -1.93
CA LEU A 36 1.40 2.89 -2.16
C LEU A 36 2.12 2.51 -0.86
N THR A 37 2.67 1.30 -0.84
CA THR A 37 3.67 0.86 0.13
C THR A 37 5.08 1.28 -0.30
N LEU A 38 6.04 1.28 0.64
CA LEU A 38 7.46 1.52 0.32
C LEU A 38 7.98 0.56 -0.76
N ARG A 39 7.56 -0.72 -0.70
CA ARG A 39 7.96 -1.74 -1.66
C ARG A 39 7.39 -1.48 -3.06
N GLN A 40 6.15 -1.02 -3.15
CA GLN A 40 5.58 -0.62 -4.43
C GLN A 40 6.32 0.60 -5.00
N ILE A 41 6.62 1.61 -4.20
CA ILE A 41 7.44 2.76 -4.65
C ILE A 41 8.79 2.29 -5.18
N TYR A 42 9.47 1.37 -4.49
CA TYR A 42 10.71 0.78 -4.98
C TYR A 42 10.55 0.13 -6.37
N TYR A 43 9.50 -0.68 -6.57
CA TYR A 43 9.25 -1.28 -7.87
C TYR A 43 8.92 -0.24 -8.95
N GLN A 44 8.24 0.84 -8.60
CA GLN A 44 8.01 1.96 -9.52
C GLN A 44 9.32 2.65 -9.96
N PHE A 45 10.32 2.71 -9.08
CA PHE A 45 11.65 3.22 -9.45
C PHE A 45 12.42 2.24 -10.33
N VAL A 46 12.38 0.93 -10.03
CA VAL A 46 13.04 -0.11 -10.84
C VAL A 46 12.41 -0.19 -12.24
N ALA A 47 11.08 -0.18 -12.33
CA ALA A 47 10.36 -0.27 -13.62
C ALA A 47 10.60 0.96 -14.52
N ARG A 48 10.92 2.11 -13.94
CA ARG A 48 11.29 3.35 -14.66
C ARG A 48 12.80 3.49 -14.90
N ASP A 49 13.58 2.44 -14.63
CA ASP A 49 15.05 2.41 -14.75
C ASP A 49 15.76 3.53 -13.95
N LEU A 50 15.16 3.95 -12.82
CA LEU A 50 15.72 5.02 -11.96
C LEU A 50 16.72 4.48 -10.95
N ILE A 51 16.57 3.22 -10.54
CA ILE A 51 17.48 2.50 -9.66
C ILE A 51 17.58 1.04 -10.11
N ALA A 52 18.73 0.42 -9.85
CA ALA A 52 18.90 -1.01 -10.09
C ALA A 52 18.03 -1.85 -9.14
N ASN A 53 17.58 -3.01 -9.61
CA ASN A 53 16.90 -3.98 -8.77
C ASN A 53 17.88 -4.69 -7.82
N LYS A 54 18.29 -4.02 -6.75
CA LYS A 54 19.24 -4.52 -5.75
C LYS A 54 18.78 -4.16 -4.34
N GLN A 55 19.01 -5.07 -3.40
CA GLN A 55 18.65 -4.87 -1.99
C GLN A 55 19.30 -3.62 -1.37
N THR A 56 20.49 -3.24 -1.83
CA THR A 56 21.17 -2.01 -1.42
C THR A 56 20.40 -0.75 -1.83
N GLU A 57 19.84 -0.71 -3.04
CA GLU A 57 19.01 0.40 -3.51
C GLU A 57 17.67 0.44 -2.77
N TYR A 58 17.09 -0.72 -2.45
CA TYR A 58 15.89 -0.78 -1.61
C TYR A 58 16.13 -0.15 -0.23
N LYS A 59 17.21 -0.55 0.46
CA LYS A 59 17.58 0.02 1.77
C LYS A 59 17.84 1.52 1.68
N ARG A 60 18.55 1.96 0.63
CA ARG A 60 18.86 3.37 0.39
C ARG A 60 17.60 4.20 0.15
N LEU A 61 16.70 3.72 -0.72
CA LEU A 61 15.41 4.37 -0.97
C LEU A 61 14.59 4.44 0.32
N GLY A 62 14.50 3.35 1.07
CA GLY A 62 13.82 3.31 2.37
C GLY A 62 14.32 4.38 3.34
N SER A 63 15.64 4.53 3.47
CA SER A 63 16.24 5.57 4.32
C SER A 63 15.86 6.98 3.85
N ILE A 64 15.95 7.25 2.54
CA ILE A 64 15.65 8.58 1.97
C ILE A 64 14.17 8.93 2.14
N ILE A 65 13.26 7.97 1.91
CA ILE A 65 11.82 8.17 2.11
C ILE A 65 11.51 8.43 3.59
N ASN A 66 12.11 7.67 4.51
CA ASN A 66 11.95 7.87 5.94
C ASN A 66 12.38 9.27 6.37
N ASP A 67 13.58 9.69 5.99
CA ASP A 67 14.09 11.02 6.29
C ASP A 67 13.24 12.11 5.64
N GLY A 68 12.78 11.89 4.40
CA GLY A 68 11.87 12.78 3.69
C GLY A 68 10.53 12.98 4.41
N ARG A 69 9.95 11.93 5.00
CA ARG A 69 8.74 12.02 5.84
C ARG A 69 9.02 12.78 7.13
N LEU A 70 10.10 12.44 7.84
CA LEU A 70 10.48 13.10 9.09
C LEU A 70 10.83 14.58 8.89
N ALA A 71 11.33 14.96 7.72
CA ALA A 71 11.61 16.35 7.35
C ALA A 71 10.39 17.09 6.76
N GLY A 72 9.22 16.45 6.67
CA GLY A 72 8.00 17.05 6.10
C GLY A 72 8.03 17.25 4.58
N LEU A 73 8.93 16.58 3.85
CA LEU A 73 9.03 16.65 2.39
C LEU A 73 8.10 15.65 1.68
N ILE A 74 7.71 14.57 2.37
CA ILE A 74 6.75 13.54 1.91
C ILE A 74 5.59 13.52 2.90
N ASP A 75 4.36 13.46 2.39
CA ASP A 75 3.16 13.43 3.23
C ASP A 75 3.10 12.15 4.08
N TRP A 76 2.70 12.30 5.35
CA TRP A 76 2.67 11.19 6.29
C TRP A 76 1.62 10.14 5.93
N GLN A 77 0.55 10.54 5.26
CA GLN A 77 -0.57 9.67 4.90
C GLN A 77 -0.45 9.10 3.49
N SER A 78 0.58 9.47 2.72
CA SER A 78 0.68 9.09 1.31
C SER A 78 1.38 7.76 1.06
N ILE A 79 1.89 7.12 2.11
CA ILE A 79 2.53 5.81 2.08
C ILE A 79 2.00 4.98 3.24
N GLU A 80 1.52 3.77 2.94
CA GLU A 80 0.99 2.83 3.93
C GLU A 80 1.88 1.59 4.10
N ASP A 81 1.75 0.93 5.26
CA ASP A 81 2.38 -0.37 5.52
C ASP A 81 1.26 -1.38 5.78
N ARG A 82 0.95 -2.20 4.77
CA ARG A 82 -0.14 -3.20 4.83
C ARG A 82 0.21 -4.44 5.66
N THR A 83 1.46 -4.58 6.09
CA THR A 83 1.94 -5.76 6.82
C THR A 83 1.76 -5.65 8.34
N ARG A 84 1.30 -4.49 8.83
CA ARG A 84 1.18 -4.19 10.26
C ARG A 84 -0.26 -3.93 10.68
N ASN A 85 -1.15 -4.86 10.36
CA ASN A 85 -2.51 -4.82 10.88
C ASN A 85 -2.51 -5.24 12.35
N LEU A 86 -3.18 -4.46 13.18
CA LEU A 86 -3.35 -4.77 14.59
C LEU A 86 -4.57 -5.69 14.71
N GLU A 87 -4.30 -6.99 14.84
CA GLU A 87 -5.36 -7.97 15.06
C GLU A 87 -5.95 -7.78 16.46
N HIS A 88 -7.23 -7.46 16.52
CA HIS A 88 -8.00 -7.41 17.76
C HIS A 88 -9.19 -8.37 17.66
N ASN A 89 -9.61 -8.91 18.79
CA ASN A 89 -10.87 -9.63 18.84
C ASN A 89 -12.00 -8.62 18.58
N PRO A 90 -12.95 -8.90 17.67
CA PRO A 90 -14.09 -8.03 17.49
C PRO A 90 -14.95 -8.04 18.75
N HIS A 91 -15.32 -6.86 19.22
CA HIS A 91 -16.27 -6.65 20.31
C HIS A 91 -17.39 -5.76 19.79
N TRP A 92 -18.60 -5.96 20.31
CA TRP A 92 -19.78 -5.20 19.95
C TRP A 92 -20.52 -4.78 21.21
N ASP A 93 -20.95 -3.52 21.27
CA ASP A 93 -21.66 -2.97 22.44
C ASP A 93 -23.16 -3.29 22.39
N GLY A 94 -23.66 -3.83 21.28
CA GLY A 94 -25.05 -4.28 21.16
C GLY A 94 -25.41 -5.01 19.86
N PRO A 95 -26.64 -5.55 19.78
CA PRO A 95 -27.10 -6.37 18.66
C PRO A 95 -27.08 -5.66 17.30
N GLU A 96 -27.28 -4.35 17.27
CA GLU A 96 -27.28 -3.59 16.02
C GLU A 96 -25.88 -3.53 15.38
N GLU A 97 -24.84 -3.46 16.20
CA GLU A 97 -23.46 -3.35 15.73
C GLU A 97 -22.96 -4.66 15.12
N ILE A 98 -23.27 -5.79 15.76
CA ILE A 98 -22.99 -7.11 15.18
C ILE A 98 -23.79 -7.34 13.90
N LEU A 99 -25.06 -6.91 13.81
CA LEU A 99 -25.85 -7.00 12.58
C LEU A 99 -25.24 -6.18 11.44
N ARG A 100 -24.70 -4.98 11.72
CA ARG A 100 -23.96 -4.19 10.72
C ARG A 100 -22.67 -4.89 10.27
N SER A 101 -21.99 -5.57 11.19
CA SER A 101 -20.80 -6.38 10.86
C SER A 101 -21.16 -7.54 9.94
N VAL A 102 -22.19 -8.30 10.31
CA VAL A 102 -22.72 -9.42 9.50
C VAL A 102 -23.17 -8.93 8.14
N HIS A 103 -23.87 -7.79 8.06
CA HIS A 103 -24.31 -7.23 6.78
C HIS A 103 -23.14 -6.96 5.82
N ARG A 104 -21.99 -6.50 6.33
CA ARG A 104 -20.80 -6.24 5.51
C ARG A 104 -20.01 -7.50 5.15
N SER A 105 -20.06 -8.54 5.99
CA SER A 105 -19.29 -9.77 5.79
C SER A 105 -20.11 -10.91 5.19
N TYR A 106 -21.42 -10.75 5.04
CA TYR A 106 -22.29 -11.78 4.49
C TYR A 106 -22.05 -11.90 3.00
N GLY A 107 -21.47 -13.04 2.60
CA GLY A 107 -21.34 -13.48 1.21
C GLY A 107 -22.03 -14.82 1.02
N ILE A 108 -22.56 -15.05 -0.17
CA ILE A 108 -23.01 -16.37 -0.62
C ILE A 108 -21.92 -16.91 -1.53
N ASP A 109 -21.49 -18.16 -1.32
CA ASP A 109 -20.51 -18.82 -2.18
C ASP A 109 -21.05 -18.95 -3.62
N LEU A 110 -20.56 -18.08 -4.51
CA LEU A 110 -20.98 -17.99 -5.90
C LEU A 110 -20.55 -19.21 -6.73
N TRP A 111 -19.56 -19.97 -6.24
CA TRP A 111 -18.94 -21.10 -6.93
C TRP A 111 -19.44 -22.46 -6.42
N SER A 112 -20.23 -22.48 -5.35
CA SER A 112 -20.72 -23.71 -4.69
C SER A 112 -21.38 -24.75 -5.61
N THR A 113 -22.02 -24.31 -6.70
CA THR A 113 -22.68 -25.20 -7.68
C THR A 113 -21.91 -25.35 -8.99
N GLN A 114 -20.74 -24.74 -9.11
CA GLN A 114 -19.93 -24.74 -10.34
C GLN A 114 -18.99 -25.95 -10.37
N PRO A 115 -18.69 -26.52 -11.56
CA PRO A 115 -17.79 -27.67 -11.68
C PRO A 115 -16.32 -27.32 -11.38
N VAL A 116 -15.97 -26.04 -11.31
CA VAL A 116 -14.60 -25.54 -11.09
C VAL A 116 -14.63 -24.36 -10.13
N ARG A 117 -13.56 -24.21 -9.34
CA ARG A 117 -13.34 -23.07 -8.45
C ARG A 117 -12.07 -22.33 -8.88
N PRO A 118 -12.18 -21.13 -9.47
CA PRO A 118 -11.02 -20.34 -9.86
C PRO A 118 -10.24 -19.86 -8.63
N GLU A 119 -8.92 -19.76 -8.77
CA GLU A 119 -8.02 -19.17 -7.77
C GLU A 119 -6.97 -18.32 -8.50
N VAL A 120 -6.61 -17.17 -7.92
CA VAL A 120 -5.62 -16.25 -8.48
C VAL A 120 -4.39 -16.22 -7.58
N TRP A 121 -3.30 -16.82 -8.07
CA TRP A 121 -2.06 -16.93 -7.32
C TRP A 121 -1.11 -15.79 -7.68
N ILE A 122 -0.76 -14.98 -6.68
CA ILE A 122 0.12 -13.82 -6.84
C ILE A 122 1.44 -14.07 -6.12
N GLU A 123 2.52 -14.24 -6.88
CA GLU A 123 3.87 -14.39 -6.30
C GLU A 123 4.35 -13.10 -5.61
N LYS A 124 3.99 -11.93 -6.17
CA LYS A 124 4.45 -10.62 -5.69
C LYS A 124 3.39 -9.90 -4.87
N GLU A 125 3.56 -9.88 -3.55
CA GLU A 125 2.68 -9.22 -2.58
C GLU A 125 2.27 -7.78 -2.97
N ALA A 126 3.15 -7.04 -3.64
CA ALA A 126 2.89 -5.69 -4.12
C ALA A 126 1.71 -5.57 -5.13
N LEU A 127 1.29 -6.66 -5.75
CA LEU A 127 0.15 -6.70 -6.68
C LEU A 127 -1.18 -6.99 -5.99
N VAL A 128 -1.16 -7.42 -4.72
CA VAL A 128 -2.38 -7.84 -4.00
C VAL A 128 -3.43 -6.75 -4.04
N GLY A 129 -3.16 -5.52 -3.58
CA GLY A 129 -4.21 -4.48 -3.59
C GLY A 129 -4.56 -3.89 -4.95
N VAL A 130 -3.99 -4.38 -6.06
CA VAL A 130 -4.47 -4.07 -7.42
C VAL A 130 -5.47 -5.13 -7.88
N ILE A 131 -5.25 -6.39 -7.51
CA ILE A 131 -6.04 -7.55 -7.95
C ILE A 131 -7.17 -7.86 -6.97
N GLU A 132 -6.95 -7.63 -5.67
CA GLU A 132 -7.88 -7.89 -4.58
C GLU A 132 -9.29 -7.32 -4.82
N PRO A 133 -9.48 -6.07 -5.29
CA PRO A 133 -10.82 -5.56 -5.56
C PRO A 133 -11.58 -6.42 -6.58
N VAL A 134 -10.91 -6.87 -7.64
CA VAL A 134 -11.53 -7.70 -8.70
C VAL A 134 -11.81 -9.11 -8.19
N CYS A 135 -10.91 -9.69 -7.40
CA CYS A 135 -11.11 -10.99 -6.76
C CYS A 135 -12.31 -10.96 -5.81
N GLN A 136 -12.44 -9.91 -4.98
CA GLN A 136 -13.58 -9.71 -4.08
C GLN A 136 -14.89 -9.56 -4.86
N ASP A 137 -14.90 -8.77 -5.93
CA ASP A 137 -16.09 -8.56 -6.77
C ASP A 137 -16.59 -9.85 -7.45
N LEU A 138 -15.66 -10.77 -7.78
CA LEU A 138 -15.95 -12.04 -8.48
C LEU A 138 -16.03 -13.26 -7.55
N ASP A 139 -15.90 -13.07 -6.24
CA ASP A 139 -15.83 -14.15 -5.24
C ASP A 139 -14.71 -15.20 -5.54
N VAL A 140 -13.55 -14.72 -6.01
CA VAL A 140 -12.40 -15.56 -6.38
C VAL A 140 -11.29 -15.43 -5.33
N ALA A 141 -10.67 -16.55 -4.96
CA ALA A 141 -9.57 -16.60 -3.99
C ALA A 141 -8.26 -16.00 -4.53
#